data_AF-A0A2T2NFD0-F1
#
_entry.id   AF-A0A2T2NFD0-F1
#
_cell.length_a   1.000
_cell.length_b   1.000
_cell.length_c   1.000
_cell.angle_alpha   90.00
_cell.angle_beta   90.00
_cell.angle_gamma   90.00
#
_symmetry.space_group_name_H-M   'P 1'
#
loop_
_entity.id
_entity.type
_entity.pdbx_description
1 polymer ?
#
loop_
_entity_poly.entity_id
_entity_poly.type
_entity_poly.pdbx_seq_one_letter_code
_entity_poly.pdbx_strand_id
1 'polypeptide(L)'
;MRFNLPSFLFLLNLVFISSPLVSGENDPLPPYKTRLEVMLNDVWTPVDEAKPWKLSPIIYTSIVEYEDMENVNDIFTDEQFVGLAKQAWDEMLQMHADWSRWPDCKNAKARRYVKDTARPNMMAAIGIGNTIYFASSNKGEGTNVIFKHEDSILSQALIHCQAQTYQVDASRVAETSEEEIGNYHRSGGSCAEIMASSLVLKDTGELPPRGSRVVAWGQRGSHRIEAHLYDPCLREPENIGNEQVGCNEFMPELGLRPLKEGQNLQPRQVDREPRRTRNLDLAEVWEITYLGDPGEGPA
;
A
#
# COMPACT_ATOMS: atom_id res chain seq x y z
N MET A 1 -5.15 -90.67 -3.02
CA MET A 1 -4.75 -89.67 -2.00
C MET A 1 -4.11 -88.50 -2.74
N ARG A 2 -4.72 -87.31 -2.64
CA ARG A 2 -4.23 -86.07 -3.26
C ARG A 2 -3.09 -85.50 -2.42
N PHE A 3 -1.99 -85.10 -3.05
CA PHE A 3 -0.91 -84.33 -2.43
C PHE A 3 -0.81 -82.95 -3.09
N ASN A 4 -0.52 -81.97 -2.23
CA ASN A 4 -0.65 -80.54 -2.42
C ASN A 4 0.45 -79.89 -3.28
N LEU A 5 0.10 -78.74 -3.87
CA LEU A 5 0.94 -77.78 -4.59
C LEU A 5 2.17 -77.31 -3.79
N PRO A 6 3.10 -76.61 -4.47
CA PRO A 6 3.33 -75.24 -4.05
C PRO A 6 3.21 -74.21 -5.17
N SER A 7 2.56 -73.12 -4.81
CA SER A 7 2.31 -71.90 -5.57
C SER A 7 3.60 -71.15 -5.87
N PHE A 8 3.76 -70.73 -7.12
CA PHE A 8 4.76 -69.76 -7.55
C PHE A 8 4.34 -68.36 -7.05
N LEU A 9 5.13 -67.78 -6.15
CA LEU A 9 4.97 -66.41 -5.65
C LEU A 9 5.85 -65.49 -6.51
N PHE A 10 5.20 -64.65 -7.32
CA PHE A 10 5.81 -63.58 -8.10
C PHE A 10 6.14 -62.41 -7.15
N LEU A 11 7.42 -62.12 -6.91
CA LEU A 11 7.86 -60.92 -6.19
C LEU A 11 7.93 -59.75 -7.18
N LEU A 12 6.91 -58.88 -7.13
CA LEU A 12 6.90 -57.58 -7.80
C LEU A 12 7.73 -56.60 -6.95
N ASN A 13 8.95 -56.27 -7.40
CA ASN A 13 9.74 -55.18 -6.80
C ASN A 13 9.16 -53.83 -7.27
N LEU A 14 8.32 -53.22 -6.43
CA LEU A 14 7.90 -51.83 -6.55
C LEU A 14 9.01 -50.94 -5.98
N VAL A 15 9.85 -50.39 -6.85
CA VAL A 15 10.76 -49.31 -6.52
C VAL A 15 9.92 -48.05 -6.31
N PHE A 16 9.64 -47.72 -5.04
CA PHE A 16 9.11 -46.41 -4.66
C PHE A 16 10.22 -45.38 -4.80
N ILE A 17 10.23 -44.65 -5.92
CA ILE A 17 10.96 -43.39 -6.04
C ILE A 17 10.20 -42.39 -5.17
N SER A 18 10.65 -42.19 -3.94
CA SER A 18 10.20 -41.09 -3.09
C SER A 18 10.75 -39.81 -3.72
N SER A 19 9.88 -39.12 -4.47
CA SER A 19 10.14 -37.72 -4.78
C SER A 19 10.13 -36.96 -3.44
N PRO A 20 11.10 -36.08 -3.16
CA PRO A 20 11.00 -35.21 -1.99
C PRO A 20 9.70 -34.42 -2.11
N LEU A 21 8.85 -34.54 -1.11
CA LEU A 21 7.72 -33.64 -0.91
C LEU A 21 8.31 -32.23 -0.89
N VAL A 22 8.13 -31.47 -1.97
CA VAL A 22 8.27 -30.01 -1.93
C VAL A 22 7.10 -29.53 -1.09
N SER A 23 7.32 -29.46 0.22
CA SER A 23 6.48 -28.77 1.19
C SER A 23 6.70 -27.27 0.98
N GLY A 24 6.27 -26.77 -0.17
CA GLY A 24 6.11 -25.35 -0.42
C GLY A 24 4.65 -24.99 -0.21
N GLU A 25 4.43 -23.83 0.39
CA GLU A 25 3.23 -23.01 0.20
C GLU A 25 2.07 -23.29 1.20
N ASN A 26 1.90 -22.32 2.11
CA ASN A 26 0.71 -22.01 2.93
C ASN A 26 0.70 -22.36 4.42
N ASP A 27 1.82 -22.70 5.05
CA ASP A 27 1.86 -22.58 6.51
C ASP A 27 1.77 -21.09 6.88
N PRO A 28 0.77 -20.66 7.69
CA PRO A 28 0.67 -19.27 8.10
C PRO A 28 1.96 -18.89 8.81
N LEU A 29 2.60 -17.80 8.36
CA LEU A 29 3.76 -17.24 9.02
C LEU A 29 3.42 -17.09 10.52
N PRO A 30 4.34 -17.45 11.43
CA PRO A 30 4.12 -17.23 12.85
C PRO A 30 3.80 -15.75 13.09
N PRO A 31 3.00 -15.42 14.12
CA PRO A 31 2.68 -14.03 14.41
C PRO A 31 3.96 -13.21 14.58
N TYR A 32 3.94 -11.98 14.07
CA TYR A 32 5.05 -11.04 14.23
C TYR A 32 5.40 -10.89 15.71
N LYS A 33 6.68 -11.01 16.05
CA LYS A 33 7.15 -10.89 17.44
C LYS A 33 7.19 -9.43 17.92
N THR A 34 7.23 -8.50 16.98
CA THR A 34 7.38 -7.07 17.22
C THR A 34 6.19 -6.35 16.61
N ARG A 35 5.91 -5.13 17.08
CA ARG A 35 4.89 -4.26 16.50
C ARG A 35 5.54 -3.03 15.91
N LEU A 36 5.02 -2.58 14.77
CA LEU A 36 5.44 -1.34 14.12
C LEU A 36 4.57 -0.15 14.55
N GLU A 37 3.46 -0.41 15.26
CA GLU A 37 2.55 0.62 15.80
C GLU A 37 1.98 1.54 14.71
N VAL A 38 1.55 0.92 13.61
CA VAL A 38 0.84 1.62 12.52
C VAL A 38 -0.45 2.23 13.07
N MET A 39 -0.65 3.54 12.87
CA MET A 39 -1.82 4.28 13.35
C MET A 39 -2.56 4.99 12.22
N LEU A 40 -3.88 5.12 12.37
CA LEU A 40 -4.75 5.92 11.51
C LEU A 40 -4.50 7.42 11.74
N ASN A 41 -4.32 8.18 10.66
CA ASN A 41 -4.35 9.63 10.62
C ASN A 41 -5.52 10.09 9.75
N ASP A 42 -6.34 10.97 10.31
CA ASP A 42 -7.44 11.62 9.59
C ASP A 42 -6.90 12.93 8.99
N VAL A 43 -6.74 12.98 7.67
CA VAL A 43 -6.03 14.08 6.99
C VAL A 43 -6.90 15.31 6.80
N TRP A 44 -8.23 15.15 6.87
CA TRP A 44 -9.18 16.24 6.59
C TRP A 44 -10.46 16.08 7.40
N THR A 45 -11.28 17.11 7.49
CA THR A 45 -12.68 16.99 7.94
C THR A 45 -13.52 18.14 7.41
N PRO A 46 -14.48 17.85 6.53
CA PRO A 46 -15.75 18.54 6.54
C PRO A 46 -16.78 17.46 6.79
N VAL A 47 -17.18 17.34 8.05
CA VAL A 47 -18.37 16.56 8.39
C VAL A 47 -19.54 17.34 7.82
N ASP A 48 -19.90 17.05 6.57
CA ASP A 48 -21.26 17.31 6.12
C ASP A 48 -22.16 16.41 6.98
N GLU A 49 -22.79 17.02 7.99
CA GLU A 49 -23.70 16.33 8.91
C GLU A 49 -24.83 15.60 8.17
N ALA A 50 -25.12 15.98 6.91
CA ALA A 50 -26.10 15.32 6.07
C ALA A 50 -25.63 13.97 5.51
N LYS A 51 -24.32 13.72 5.44
CA LYS A 51 -23.73 12.47 4.91
C LYS A 51 -22.58 11.96 5.80
N PRO A 52 -22.88 11.52 7.04
CA PRO A 52 -21.87 11.14 8.05
C PRO A 52 -21.04 9.88 7.71
N TRP A 53 -21.22 9.30 6.53
CA TRP A 53 -20.43 8.19 6.02
C TRP A 53 -19.43 8.60 4.92
N LYS A 54 -19.43 9.86 4.48
CA LYS A 54 -18.34 10.40 3.66
C LYS A 54 -17.12 10.55 4.55
N LEU A 55 -16.17 9.63 4.43
CA LEU A 55 -14.92 9.73 5.16
C LEU A 55 -13.98 10.68 4.45
N SER A 56 -13.40 11.57 5.25
CA SER A 56 -12.18 12.28 4.89
C SER A 56 -11.10 11.32 4.39
N PRO A 57 -10.17 11.78 3.55
CA PRO A 57 -8.98 11.02 3.22
C PRO A 57 -8.29 10.50 4.50
N ILE A 58 -8.16 9.19 4.60
CA ILE A 58 -7.46 8.50 5.67
C ILE A 58 -6.12 7.97 5.17
N ILE A 59 -5.13 7.97 6.06
CA ILE A 59 -3.80 7.42 5.84
C ILE A 59 -3.36 6.71 7.11
N TYR A 60 -2.71 5.56 6.97
CA TYR A 60 -2.05 4.91 8.09
C TYR A 60 -0.56 5.19 8.03
N THR A 61 0.06 5.57 9.15
CA THR A 61 1.50 5.83 9.20
C THR A 61 2.17 5.10 10.35
N SER A 62 3.50 5.02 10.31
CA SER A 62 4.35 4.83 11.48
C SER A 62 5.78 5.26 11.15
N ILE A 63 6.51 5.76 12.13
CA ILE A 63 7.96 6.01 12.07
C ILE A 63 8.61 5.10 13.09
N VAL A 64 9.52 4.25 12.61
CA VAL A 64 10.14 3.17 13.38
C VAL A 64 11.65 3.35 13.39
N GLU A 65 12.19 3.67 14.56
CA GLU A 65 13.62 3.86 14.79
C GLU A 65 14.21 2.58 15.39
N TYR A 66 15.32 2.10 14.85
CA TYR A 66 16.06 0.94 15.37
C TYR A 66 17.33 1.37 16.10
N GLU A 67 17.61 0.71 17.22
CA GLU A 67 18.85 0.91 17.99
C GLU A 67 20.03 0.17 17.34
N ASP A 68 21.24 0.65 17.59
CA ASP A 68 22.50 0.06 17.11
C ASP A 68 22.60 -0.06 15.58
N MET A 69 21.92 0.82 14.87
CA MET A 69 21.99 0.91 13.41
C MET A 69 22.49 2.29 13.01
N GLU A 70 23.56 2.34 12.22
CA GLU A 70 23.94 3.57 11.52
C GLU A 70 23.01 3.79 10.31
N ASN A 71 22.64 2.69 9.64
CA ASN A 71 21.80 2.72 8.45
C ASN A 71 20.99 1.42 8.27
N VAL A 72 19.66 1.52 8.33
CA VAL A 72 18.72 0.41 8.05
C VAL A 72 18.90 -0.13 6.64
N ASN A 73 19.42 0.68 5.71
CA ASN A 73 19.68 0.28 4.34
C ASN A 73 20.82 -0.73 4.19
N ASP A 74 21.75 -0.75 5.15
CA ASP A 74 22.93 -1.63 5.12
C ASP A 74 22.72 -2.92 5.92
N ILE A 75 21.70 -2.94 6.79
CA ILE A 75 21.49 -4.02 7.76
C ILE A 75 20.36 -4.95 7.34
N PHE A 76 19.22 -4.39 6.92
CA PHE A 76 18.11 -5.21 6.44
C PHE A 76 18.33 -5.60 4.99
N THR A 77 18.26 -6.90 4.70
CA THR A 77 18.20 -7.37 3.31
C THR A 77 16.94 -6.84 2.63
N ASP A 78 16.92 -6.85 1.30
CA ASP A 78 15.75 -6.39 0.55
C ASP A 78 14.50 -7.24 0.89
N GLU A 79 14.65 -8.54 1.13
CA GLU A 79 13.57 -9.43 1.60
C GLU A 79 13.05 -9.05 2.98
N GLN A 80 13.93 -8.66 3.90
CA GLN A 80 13.55 -8.19 5.23
C GLN A 80 12.83 -6.84 5.16
N PHE A 81 13.28 -5.96 4.26
CA PHE A 81 12.65 -4.66 4.03
C PHE A 81 11.24 -4.82 3.46
N VAL A 82 11.06 -5.73 2.49
CA VAL A 82 9.74 -6.15 1.98
C VAL A 82 8.89 -6.78 3.11
N GLY A 83 9.49 -7.62 3.95
CA GLY A 83 8.82 -8.23 5.10
C GLY A 83 8.27 -7.22 6.11
N LEU A 84 9.01 -6.13 6.37
CA LEU A 84 8.55 -5.03 7.21
C LEU A 84 7.38 -4.25 6.58
N ALA A 85 7.44 -3.98 5.27
CA ALA A 85 6.32 -3.35 4.58
C ALA A 85 5.05 -4.22 4.60
N LYS A 86 5.20 -5.54 4.42
CA LYS A 86 4.12 -6.51 4.60
C LYS A 86 3.57 -6.47 6.02
N GLN A 87 4.43 -6.48 7.03
CA GLN A 87 4.00 -6.42 8.44
C GLN A 87 3.19 -5.14 8.72
N ALA A 88 3.67 -3.98 8.26
CA ALA A 88 2.95 -2.71 8.42
C ALA A 88 1.59 -2.74 7.71
N TRP A 89 1.51 -3.36 6.54
CA TRP A 89 0.24 -3.57 5.84
C TRP A 89 -0.72 -4.49 6.62
N ASP A 90 -0.24 -5.59 7.20
CA ASP A 90 -1.05 -6.48 8.03
C ASP A 90 -1.56 -5.77 9.31
N GLU A 91 -0.70 -4.98 9.97
CA GLU A 91 -1.10 -4.15 11.13
C GLU A 91 -2.15 -3.10 10.74
N MET A 92 -2.01 -2.46 9.58
CA MET A 92 -3.01 -1.56 9.01
C MET A 92 -4.35 -2.27 8.79
N LEU A 93 -4.34 -3.48 8.17
CA LEU A 93 -5.57 -4.23 7.93
C LEU A 93 -6.28 -4.60 9.24
N GLN A 94 -5.53 -5.01 10.25
CA GLN A 94 -6.08 -5.32 11.56
C GLN A 94 -6.71 -4.09 12.20
N MET A 95 -5.99 -2.95 12.22
CA MET A 95 -6.51 -1.70 12.77
C MET A 95 -7.75 -1.20 12.01
N HIS A 96 -7.74 -1.30 10.69
CA HIS A 96 -8.88 -0.92 9.86
C HIS A 96 -10.11 -1.80 10.11
N ALA A 97 -9.90 -3.12 10.28
CA ALA A 97 -10.97 -4.03 10.65
C ALA A 97 -11.55 -3.71 12.04
N ASP A 98 -10.72 -3.33 13.01
CA ASP A 98 -11.16 -2.88 14.34
C ASP A 98 -11.98 -1.58 14.25
N TRP A 99 -11.52 -0.61 13.47
CA TRP A 99 -12.23 0.65 13.23
C TRP A 99 -13.59 0.43 12.55
N SER A 100 -13.68 -0.49 11.59
CA SER A 100 -14.95 -0.84 10.93
C SER A 100 -16.01 -1.43 11.88
N ARG A 101 -15.57 -1.94 13.04
CA ARG A 101 -16.42 -2.52 14.10
C ARG A 101 -16.77 -1.54 15.22
N TRP A 102 -16.29 -0.31 15.15
CA TRP A 102 -16.43 0.66 16.25
C TRP A 102 -17.91 1.03 16.50
N PRO A 103 -18.37 1.15 17.76
CA PRO A 103 -19.79 1.37 18.08
C PRO A 103 -20.40 2.64 17.49
N ASP A 104 -19.57 3.65 17.20
CA ASP A 104 -20.02 4.91 16.61
C ASP A 104 -20.24 4.85 15.09
N CYS A 105 -19.74 3.80 14.42
CA CYS A 105 -20.17 3.42 13.09
C CYS A 105 -21.57 2.78 13.14
N LYS A 106 -22.58 3.52 13.62
CA LYS A 106 -23.95 3.02 13.89
C LYS A 106 -24.71 2.63 12.63
N ASN A 107 -24.42 3.29 11.50
CA ASN A 107 -25.07 3.03 10.22
C ASN A 107 -24.41 1.85 9.48
N ALA A 108 -25.21 0.87 9.06
CA ALA A 108 -24.73 -0.27 8.27
C ALA A 108 -24.05 0.14 6.95
N LYS A 109 -24.49 1.24 6.33
CA LYS A 109 -23.83 1.82 5.14
C LYS A 109 -22.45 2.36 5.47
N ALA A 110 -22.29 3.05 6.60
CA ALA A 110 -20.99 3.56 7.06
C ALA A 110 -20.02 2.42 7.34
N ARG A 111 -20.46 1.37 8.05
CA ARG A 111 -19.63 0.18 8.29
C ARG A 111 -19.17 -0.50 7.01
N ARG A 112 -20.09 -0.67 6.05
CA ARG A 112 -19.76 -1.26 4.75
C ARG A 112 -18.77 -0.39 3.98
N TYR A 113 -18.99 0.92 3.97
CA TYR A 113 -18.10 1.87 3.31
C TYR A 113 -16.70 1.84 3.92
N VAL A 114 -16.59 1.92 5.25
CA VAL A 114 -15.30 1.79 5.95
C VAL A 114 -14.64 0.49 5.51
N LYS A 115 -15.29 -0.65 5.75
CA LYS A 115 -14.75 -1.99 5.54
C LYS A 115 -14.31 -2.26 4.10
N ASP A 116 -15.15 -1.91 3.13
CA ASP A 116 -14.99 -2.38 1.74
C ASP A 116 -14.45 -1.28 0.81
N THR A 117 -14.62 0.00 1.16
CA THR A 117 -14.32 1.13 0.24
C THR A 117 -13.23 2.04 0.78
N ALA A 118 -13.22 2.36 2.07
CA ALA A 118 -12.28 3.32 2.64
C ALA A 118 -10.92 2.71 2.98
N ARG A 119 -10.78 1.39 2.91
CA ARG A 119 -9.54 0.68 3.22
C ARG A 119 -8.43 1.05 2.22
N PRO A 120 -7.29 1.61 2.68
CA PRO A 120 -6.10 1.72 1.85
C PRO A 120 -5.61 0.34 1.41
N ASN A 121 -5.12 0.28 0.19
CA ASN A 121 -4.75 -0.99 -0.44
C ASN A 121 -3.25 -1.25 -0.45
N MET A 122 -2.46 -0.20 -0.27
CA MET A 122 -1.00 -0.22 -0.38
C MET A 122 -0.38 0.34 0.89
N MET A 123 0.78 -0.17 1.26
CA MET A 123 1.66 0.32 2.31
C MET A 123 3.07 0.45 1.75
N ALA A 124 3.67 1.63 1.88
CA ALA A 124 5.05 1.87 1.51
C ALA A 124 5.95 1.87 2.74
N ALA A 125 7.21 1.47 2.55
CA ALA A 125 8.27 1.65 3.54
C ALA A 125 9.47 2.38 2.89
N ILE A 126 9.99 3.43 3.54
CA ILE A 126 11.20 4.16 3.14
C ILE A 126 12.23 4.08 4.26
N GLY A 127 13.47 3.71 3.94
CA GLY A 127 14.56 3.58 4.92
C GLY A 127 15.54 4.74 4.85
N ILE A 128 15.76 5.45 5.97
CA ILE A 128 16.69 6.59 6.08
C ILE A 128 17.43 6.53 7.41
N GLY A 129 18.77 6.50 7.37
CA GLY A 129 19.58 6.37 8.58
C GLY A 129 19.11 5.15 9.38
N ASN A 130 18.87 5.29 10.67
CA ASN A 130 18.37 4.20 11.52
C ASN A 130 16.83 4.06 11.56
N THR A 131 16.12 4.74 10.65
CA THR A 131 14.66 4.91 10.72
C THR A 131 13.97 4.34 9.48
N ILE A 132 12.81 3.73 9.65
CA ILE A 132 11.91 3.31 8.57
C ILE A 132 10.58 4.05 8.72
N TYR A 133 10.15 4.65 7.62
CA TYR A 133 8.91 5.41 7.50
C TYR A 133 7.89 4.57 6.76
N PHE A 134 6.76 4.31 7.39
CA PHE A 134 5.64 3.58 6.83
C PHE A 134 4.48 4.54 6.55
N ALA A 135 3.91 4.47 5.36
CA ALA A 135 2.68 5.17 5.05
C ALA A 135 1.83 4.36 4.06
N SER A 136 0.52 4.30 4.31
CA SER A 136 -0.41 3.73 3.35
C SER A 136 -0.64 4.67 2.17
N SER A 137 -1.20 4.15 1.07
CA SER A 137 -1.87 5.05 0.12
C SER A 137 -3.00 5.79 0.85
N ASN A 138 -3.35 6.98 0.40
CA ASN A 138 -4.55 7.61 0.96
C ASN A 138 -5.81 6.99 0.35
N LYS A 139 -6.93 7.07 1.09
CA LYS A 139 -8.24 6.59 0.64
C LYS A 139 -9.34 7.40 1.30
N GLY A 140 -10.43 7.71 0.60
CA GLY A 140 -11.57 8.44 1.16
C GLY A 140 -12.49 8.98 0.07
N GLU A 141 -13.65 9.53 0.47
CA GLU A 141 -14.58 10.22 -0.43
C GLU A 141 -14.28 11.72 -0.35
N GLY A 142 -13.52 12.20 -1.33
CA GLY A 142 -13.01 13.56 -1.35
C GLY A 142 -11.98 13.75 -2.44
N THR A 143 -12.16 13.08 -3.59
CA THR A 143 -11.29 13.16 -4.77
C THR A 143 -11.12 14.58 -5.31
N ASN A 144 -11.89 15.52 -4.77
CA ASN A 144 -11.92 16.94 -5.08
C ASN A 144 -10.94 17.77 -4.24
N VAL A 145 -9.92 17.15 -3.62
CA VAL A 145 -8.86 17.87 -2.92
C VAL A 145 -7.51 17.67 -3.61
N ILE A 146 -6.79 18.77 -3.81
CA ILE A 146 -5.38 18.73 -4.20
C ILE A 146 -4.57 18.93 -2.93
N PHE A 147 -3.65 18.01 -2.66
CA PHE A 147 -2.63 18.20 -1.64
C PHE A 147 -1.46 18.96 -2.26
N LYS A 148 -1.06 20.07 -1.64
CA LYS A 148 0.15 20.80 -1.98
C LYS A 148 1.08 20.84 -0.78
N HIS A 149 2.36 20.99 -1.07
CA HIS A 149 3.43 21.25 -0.11
C HIS A 149 4.24 22.47 -0.58
N GLU A 150 4.91 23.16 0.34
CA GLU A 150 5.87 24.22 -0.04
C GLU A 150 7.03 23.69 -0.91
N ASP A 151 7.27 22.38 -0.86
CA ASP A 151 8.25 21.70 -1.69
C ASP A 151 7.64 21.41 -3.07
N SER A 152 8.27 21.94 -4.12
CA SER A 152 7.74 21.85 -5.47
C SER A 152 7.76 20.44 -6.05
N ILE A 153 8.74 19.61 -5.67
CA ILE A 153 8.86 18.23 -6.18
C ILE A 153 7.75 17.38 -5.56
N LEU A 154 7.56 17.48 -4.24
CA LEU A 154 6.49 16.77 -3.55
C LEU A 154 5.12 17.25 -4.04
N SER A 155 4.92 18.56 -4.20
CA SER A 155 3.70 19.12 -4.80
C SER A 155 3.44 18.57 -6.19
N GLN A 156 4.44 18.52 -7.05
CA GLN A 156 4.29 17.94 -8.39
C GLN A 156 3.94 16.47 -8.30
N ALA A 157 4.63 15.67 -7.49
CA ALA A 157 4.31 14.24 -7.32
C ALA A 157 2.88 14.02 -6.83
N LEU A 158 2.44 14.79 -5.82
CA LEU A 158 1.06 14.77 -5.30
C LEU A 158 0.06 15.13 -6.40
N ILE A 159 0.26 16.27 -7.06
CA ILE A 159 -0.61 16.75 -8.14
C ILE A 159 -0.66 15.72 -9.26
N HIS A 160 0.46 15.23 -9.77
CA HIS A 160 0.49 14.29 -10.89
C HIS A 160 -0.19 12.96 -10.55
N CYS A 161 -0.01 12.46 -9.33
CA CYS A 161 -0.70 11.25 -8.88
C CYS A 161 -2.22 11.47 -8.74
N GLN A 162 -2.67 12.69 -8.45
CA GLN A 162 -4.08 13.06 -8.34
C GLN A 162 -4.72 13.59 -9.64
N ALA A 163 -3.91 14.12 -10.57
CA ALA A 163 -4.31 14.94 -11.72
C ALA A 163 -5.20 14.21 -12.72
N GLN A 164 -5.21 12.87 -12.69
CA GLN A 164 -6.12 12.05 -13.50
C GLN A 164 -7.61 12.30 -13.20
N THR A 165 -7.94 12.94 -12.07
CA THR A 165 -9.33 13.30 -11.74
C THR A 165 -9.83 14.56 -12.47
N TYR A 166 -8.92 15.43 -12.94
CA TYR A 166 -9.27 16.80 -13.38
C TYR A 166 -9.01 17.10 -14.87
N GLN A 167 -8.56 16.12 -15.65
CA GLN A 167 -8.39 16.25 -17.11
C GLN A 167 -9.35 15.36 -17.91
N VAL A 168 -10.62 15.30 -17.52
CA VAL A 168 -11.66 14.80 -18.43
C VAL A 168 -12.50 15.96 -18.89
N ASP A 169 -12.32 16.33 -20.16
CA ASP A 169 -13.33 17.03 -20.94
C ASP A 169 -14.67 16.29 -20.69
N ALA A 170 -15.62 16.97 -20.06
CA ALA A 170 -16.90 16.41 -19.63
C ALA A 170 -17.68 15.71 -20.77
N SER A 171 -17.34 16.02 -22.03
CA SER A 171 -17.90 15.37 -23.22
C SER A 171 -17.45 13.91 -23.43
N ARG A 172 -16.29 13.47 -22.91
CA ARG A 172 -15.78 12.09 -23.09
C ARG A 172 -16.17 11.10 -21.99
N VAL A 173 -16.58 11.59 -20.81
CA VAL A 173 -17.03 10.73 -19.68
C VAL A 173 -18.31 9.97 -20.04
N ALA A 174 -19.19 10.58 -20.84
CA ALA A 174 -20.46 9.98 -21.24
C ALA A 174 -20.31 8.77 -22.18
N GLU A 175 -19.14 8.62 -22.82
CA GLU A 175 -18.88 7.60 -23.85
C GLU A 175 -17.91 6.50 -23.38
N THR A 176 -17.29 6.65 -22.20
CA THR A 176 -16.28 5.71 -21.69
C THR A 176 -16.97 4.58 -20.92
N SER A 177 -16.70 3.32 -21.29
CA SER A 177 -17.33 2.15 -20.67
C SER A 177 -16.87 1.94 -19.21
N GLU A 178 -17.71 1.33 -18.36
CA GLU A 178 -17.36 0.99 -16.97
C GLU A 178 -16.10 0.10 -16.85
N GLU A 179 -15.69 -0.56 -17.92
CA GLU A 179 -14.47 -1.37 -18.02
C GLU A 179 -13.23 -0.50 -18.25
N GLU A 180 -13.29 0.50 -19.14
CA GLU A 180 -12.20 1.45 -19.44
C GLU A 180 -11.89 2.37 -18.26
N ILE A 181 -12.90 2.76 -17.48
CA ILE A 181 -12.71 3.56 -16.27
C ILE A 181 -11.83 2.78 -15.25
N GLY A 182 -11.73 1.44 -15.35
CA GLY A 182 -11.07 0.54 -14.38
C GLY A 182 -9.55 0.67 -14.32
N ASN A 183 -8.94 1.31 -15.32
CA ASN A 183 -7.49 1.42 -15.51
C ASN A 183 -6.92 2.80 -15.12
N TYR A 184 -7.71 3.65 -14.48
CA TYR A 184 -7.28 4.96 -13.95
C TYR A 184 -7.16 4.91 -12.42
N HIS A 185 -6.41 5.82 -11.79
CA HIS A 185 -6.50 6.06 -10.33
C HIS A 185 -7.89 6.64 -9.97
N ARG A 186 -8.96 5.82 -10.08
CA ARG A 186 -10.38 6.19 -9.84
C ARG A 186 -10.65 6.81 -8.47
N SER A 187 -9.74 6.66 -7.52
CA SER A 187 -9.99 6.99 -6.12
C SER A 187 -9.53 8.39 -5.70
N GLY A 188 -9.04 9.23 -6.62
CA GLY A 188 -8.48 10.55 -6.29
C GLY A 188 -7.40 10.49 -5.21
N GLY A 189 -6.71 9.36 -5.15
CA GLY A 189 -5.78 9.02 -4.10
C GLY A 189 -4.34 8.95 -4.58
N SER A 190 -3.42 9.33 -3.72
CA SER A 190 -1.98 9.34 -3.87
C SER A 190 -1.37 7.97 -3.53
N CYS A 191 -0.35 7.58 -4.31
CA CYS A 191 0.50 6.41 -4.06
C CYS A 191 1.07 6.42 -2.64
N ALA A 192 1.22 5.23 -2.05
CA ALA A 192 1.78 5.05 -0.72
C ALA A 192 3.20 5.63 -0.61
N GLU A 193 3.98 5.58 -1.68
CA GLU A 193 5.36 6.05 -1.74
C GLU A 193 5.45 7.58 -1.65
N ILE A 194 4.47 8.30 -2.21
CA ILE A 194 4.37 9.76 -2.06
C ILE A 194 3.98 10.12 -0.62
N MET A 195 3.05 9.37 -0.02
CA MET A 195 2.64 9.58 1.36
C MET A 195 3.81 9.34 2.32
N ALA A 196 4.60 8.29 2.10
CA ALA A 196 5.78 7.99 2.90
C ALA A 196 6.86 9.09 2.71
N SER A 197 7.02 9.62 1.50
CA SER A 197 7.93 10.74 1.25
C SER A 197 7.48 12.03 1.96
N SER A 198 6.17 12.27 2.02
CA SER A 198 5.58 13.38 2.78
C SER A 198 5.86 13.23 4.27
N LEU A 199 5.77 12.01 4.80
CA LEU A 199 6.09 11.70 6.20
C LEU A 199 7.56 11.94 6.53
N VAL A 200 8.48 11.54 5.64
CA VAL A 200 9.92 11.86 5.76
C VAL A 200 10.14 13.37 5.79
N LEU A 201 9.54 14.09 4.86
CA LEU A 201 9.71 15.54 4.76
C LEU A 201 9.19 16.27 5.99
N LYS A 202 8.03 15.87 6.53
CA LYS A 202 7.50 16.42 7.79
C LYS A 202 8.40 16.14 8.97
N ASP A 203 8.98 14.94 9.03
CA ASP A 203 9.80 14.54 10.16
C ASP A 203 11.18 15.21 10.17
N THR A 204 11.80 15.30 8.99
CA THR A 204 13.21 15.69 8.84
C THR A 204 13.40 17.11 8.32
N GLY A 205 12.37 17.69 7.70
CA GLY A 205 12.46 18.95 6.95
C GLY A 205 13.06 18.80 5.55
N GLU A 206 13.45 17.59 5.13
CA GLU A 206 14.09 17.31 3.85
C GLU A 206 13.44 16.13 3.12
N LEU A 207 13.52 16.11 1.79
CA LEU A 207 13.12 14.93 1.00
C LEU A 207 14.05 13.75 1.31
N PRO A 208 13.61 12.50 1.06
CA PRO A 208 14.47 11.33 1.21
C PRO A 208 15.83 11.52 0.49
N PRO A 209 16.97 11.19 1.14
CA PRO A 209 18.27 11.25 0.50
C PRO A 209 18.32 10.40 -0.76
N ARG A 210 19.06 10.84 -1.79
CA ARG A 210 19.14 10.14 -3.07
C ARG A 210 19.60 8.69 -2.91
N GLY A 211 18.83 7.76 -3.47
CA GLY A 211 19.08 6.33 -3.39
C GLY A 211 18.41 5.63 -2.21
N SER A 212 17.61 6.36 -1.41
CA SER A 212 16.83 5.79 -0.31
C SER A 212 15.94 4.65 -0.82
N ARG A 213 15.97 3.50 -0.15
CA ARG A 213 15.17 2.34 -0.54
C ARG A 213 13.70 2.63 -0.29
N VAL A 214 12.86 2.29 -1.26
CA VAL A 214 11.40 2.28 -1.11
C VAL A 214 10.83 0.96 -1.59
N VAL A 215 9.79 0.49 -0.93
CA VAL A 215 9.03 -0.69 -1.32
C VAL A 215 7.55 -0.42 -1.09
N ALA A 216 6.68 -0.98 -1.93
CA ALA A 216 5.24 -0.94 -1.74
C ALA A 216 4.67 -2.36 -1.68
N TRP A 217 4.00 -2.68 -0.58
CA TRP A 217 3.30 -3.95 -0.39
C TRP A 217 1.80 -3.71 -0.29
N GLY A 218 0.99 -4.56 -0.90
CA GLY A 218 -0.45 -4.43 -0.76
C GLY A 218 -1.24 -5.32 -1.69
N GLN A 219 -2.46 -4.89 -2.01
CA GLN A 219 -3.43 -5.62 -2.83
C GLN A 219 -4.13 -4.66 -3.79
N ARG A 220 -3.94 -4.78 -5.11
CA ARG A 220 -4.69 -4.00 -6.10
C ARG A 220 -6.05 -4.64 -6.40
N GLY A 221 -7.10 -3.83 -6.29
CA GLY A 221 -8.48 -4.21 -6.63
C GLY A 221 -9.15 -5.08 -5.57
N SER A 222 -10.48 -5.02 -5.51
CA SER A 222 -11.31 -5.80 -4.59
C SER A 222 -11.34 -7.30 -4.89
N HIS A 223 -10.83 -7.72 -6.06
CA HIS A 223 -10.96 -9.08 -6.58
C HIS A 223 -9.66 -9.88 -6.63
N ARG A 224 -8.49 -9.27 -6.40
CA ARG A 224 -7.24 -10.06 -6.27
C ARG A 224 -7.25 -10.78 -4.93
N ILE A 225 -6.82 -12.03 -4.90
CA ILE A 225 -6.91 -12.88 -3.69
C ILE A 225 -5.69 -12.64 -2.78
N GLU A 226 -4.56 -12.18 -3.33
CA GLU A 226 -3.28 -12.19 -2.64
C GLU A 226 -2.54 -10.85 -2.71
N ALA A 227 -1.99 -10.46 -1.57
CA ALA A 227 -1.12 -9.29 -1.46
C ALA A 227 0.31 -9.63 -1.85
N HIS A 228 0.98 -8.69 -2.52
CA HIS A 228 2.35 -8.86 -3.03
C HIS A 228 3.12 -7.54 -3.03
N LEU A 229 4.41 -7.68 -3.35
CA LEU A 229 5.27 -6.58 -3.72
C LEU A 229 4.80 -6.00 -5.06
N TYR A 230 4.59 -4.69 -5.11
CA TYR A 230 4.22 -4.00 -6.33
C TYR A 230 5.35 -3.12 -6.83
N ASP A 231 5.56 -3.15 -8.15
CA ASP A 231 6.30 -2.10 -8.83
C ASP A 231 5.58 -0.75 -8.69
N PRO A 232 6.32 0.37 -8.63
CA PRO A 232 5.74 1.70 -8.74
C PRO A 232 4.85 1.77 -9.99
N CYS A 233 3.69 2.42 -9.90
CA CYS A 233 2.82 2.49 -11.06
C CYS A 233 3.55 3.16 -12.24
N LEU A 234 3.37 2.57 -13.43
CA LEU A 234 4.00 3.02 -14.66
C LEU A 234 3.07 4.00 -15.37
N ARG A 235 3.65 4.82 -16.23
CA ARG A 235 2.93 5.41 -17.35
C ARG A 235 2.45 4.31 -18.28
N GLU A 236 1.14 4.14 -18.44
CA GLU A 236 0.59 3.21 -19.43
C GLU A 236 0.71 3.83 -20.83
N PRO A 237 1.47 3.23 -21.76
CA PRO A 237 1.75 3.84 -23.06
C PRO A 237 0.63 3.63 -24.10
N GLU A 238 -0.37 2.78 -23.85
CA GLU A 238 -1.31 2.30 -24.88
C GLU A 238 -2.78 2.71 -24.69
N ASN A 239 -3.13 3.42 -23.62
CA ASN A 239 -4.46 4.02 -23.49
C ASN A 239 -4.50 5.36 -24.26
N ILE A 240 -4.80 5.26 -25.55
CA ILE A 240 -4.87 6.34 -26.55
C ILE A 240 -5.81 7.47 -26.04
N GLY A 241 -5.22 8.49 -25.41
CA GLY A 241 -5.92 9.73 -25.08
C GLY A 241 -5.56 10.38 -23.75
N ASN A 242 -4.93 9.68 -22.81
CA ASN A 242 -4.62 10.21 -21.48
C ASN A 242 -3.16 9.89 -21.10
N GLU A 243 -2.33 10.93 -20.97
CA GLU A 243 -0.96 10.80 -20.47
C GLU A 243 -0.99 10.47 -18.97
N GLN A 244 -0.96 9.19 -18.62
CA GLN A 244 -0.83 8.78 -17.23
C GLN A 244 0.62 9.01 -16.77
N VAL A 245 0.86 9.90 -15.80
CA VAL A 245 2.15 9.98 -15.10
C VAL A 245 2.13 8.99 -13.94
N GLY A 246 3.09 8.06 -13.95
CA GLY A 246 3.22 7.02 -12.94
C GLY A 246 4.17 7.41 -11.80
N CYS A 247 4.03 6.72 -10.67
CA CYS A 247 4.91 6.87 -9.51
C CYS A 247 6.38 6.53 -9.82
N ASN A 248 6.61 5.76 -10.89
CA ASN A 248 7.94 5.49 -11.43
C ASN A 248 8.69 6.74 -11.95
N GLU A 249 7.99 7.78 -12.44
CA GLU A 249 8.62 8.93 -13.09
C GLU A 249 9.25 9.90 -12.08
N PHE A 250 8.57 10.16 -10.96
CA PHE A 250 9.04 11.11 -9.95
C PHE A 250 9.83 10.45 -8.81
N MET A 251 9.85 9.12 -8.70
CA MET A 251 10.62 8.44 -7.65
C MET A 251 12.10 8.87 -7.59
N PRO A 252 12.83 8.95 -8.72
CA PRO A 252 14.21 9.46 -8.70
C PRO A 252 14.33 10.90 -8.19
N GLU A 253 13.34 11.75 -8.48
CA GLU A 253 13.28 13.15 -8.04
C GLU A 253 13.00 13.27 -6.54
N LEU A 254 12.17 12.36 -6.00
CA LEU A 254 11.98 12.18 -4.55
C LEU A 254 13.19 11.50 -3.86
N GLY A 255 14.27 11.23 -4.59
CA GLY A 255 15.46 10.58 -4.05
C GLY A 255 15.32 9.07 -3.82
N LEU A 256 14.28 8.44 -4.37
CA LEU A 256 13.94 7.04 -4.08
C LEU A 256 14.53 6.04 -5.08
N ARG A 257 14.83 4.85 -4.56
CA ARG A 257 15.20 3.65 -5.31
C ARG A 257 14.21 2.52 -5.00
N PRO A 258 13.29 2.18 -5.91
CA PRO A 258 12.30 1.15 -5.66
C PRO A 258 12.89 -0.25 -5.66
N LEU A 259 12.47 -1.07 -4.70
CA LEU A 259 12.52 -2.53 -4.77
C LEU A 259 11.31 -3.01 -5.58
N LYS A 260 11.53 -3.99 -6.45
CA LYS A 260 10.61 -4.36 -7.54
C LYS A 260 10.27 -5.85 -7.52
N GLU A 261 9.10 -6.21 -8.03
CA GLU A 261 8.61 -7.58 -8.13
C GLU A 261 9.59 -8.46 -8.94
N GLY A 262 10.12 -7.93 -10.04
CA GLY A 262 11.10 -8.61 -10.91
C GLY A 262 12.44 -8.97 -10.26
N GLN A 263 12.67 -8.59 -8.99
CA GLN A 263 13.85 -8.96 -8.22
C GLN A 263 13.69 -10.31 -7.48
N ASN A 264 12.54 -10.99 -7.60
CA ASN A 264 12.23 -12.25 -6.91
C ASN A 264 12.33 -12.15 -5.37
N LEU A 265 12.00 -10.99 -4.81
CA LEU A 265 12.08 -10.75 -3.38
C LEU A 265 10.89 -11.39 -2.66
N GLN A 266 11.17 -12.40 -1.84
CA GLN A 266 10.16 -13.02 -0.97
C GLN A 266 10.19 -12.34 0.40
N PRO A 267 9.04 -11.92 0.96
CA PRO A 267 9.02 -11.26 2.27
C PRO A 267 9.64 -12.14 3.36
N ARG A 268 10.59 -11.58 4.10
CA ARG A 268 11.21 -12.25 5.25
C ARG A 268 10.90 -11.51 6.54
N GLN A 269 10.40 -12.23 7.53
CA GLN A 269 10.09 -11.67 8.85
C GLN A 269 11.35 -11.08 9.53
N VAL A 270 11.15 -9.97 10.23
CA VAL A 270 12.14 -9.32 11.07
C VAL A 270 11.75 -9.50 12.53
N ASP A 271 12.61 -10.17 13.29
CA ASP A 271 12.40 -10.41 14.73
C ASP A 271 13.06 -9.35 15.61
N ARG A 272 13.70 -8.33 15.00
CA ARG A 272 14.38 -7.28 15.73
C ARG A 272 13.36 -6.25 16.23
N GLU A 273 13.40 -5.94 17.52
CA GLU A 273 12.55 -4.93 18.13
C GLU A 273 12.97 -3.52 17.73
N PRO A 274 12.02 -2.64 17.38
CA PRO A 274 12.27 -1.20 17.29
C PRO A 274 12.69 -0.62 18.64
N ARG A 275 13.58 0.38 18.61
CA ARG A 275 13.89 1.20 19.78
C ARG A 275 12.72 2.11 20.15
N ARG A 276 12.13 2.70 19.11
CA ARG A 276 11.09 3.70 19.24
C ARG A 276 10.17 3.65 18.03
N THR A 277 8.90 3.81 18.31
CA THR A 277 7.83 3.99 17.35
C THR A 277 7.15 5.32 17.64
N ARG A 278 6.75 6.04 16.59
CA ARG A 278 5.97 7.28 16.73
C ARG A 278 5.17 7.56 15.47
N ASN A 279 4.20 8.45 15.61
CA ASN A 279 3.34 8.89 14.52
C ASN A 279 3.41 10.40 14.41
N LEU A 280 3.24 10.91 13.19
CA LEU A 280 3.12 12.32 12.89
C LEU A 280 1.82 12.55 12.13
N ASP A 281 1.11 13.59 12.50
CA ASP A 281 -0.10 13.99 11.80
C ASP A 281 0.29 14.61 10.44
N LEU A 282 -0.12 13.95 9.36
CA LEU A 282 0.10 14.44 8.01
C LEU A 282 -0.89 15.55 7.60
N ALA A 283 -1.97 15.78 8.34
CA ALA A 283 -2.89 16.89 8.08
C ALA A 283 -2.19 18.25 8.12
N GLU A 284 -1.15 18.39 8.95
CA GLU A 284 -0.34 19.62 9.06
C GLU A 284 0.72 19.77 7.96
N VAL A 285 0.90 18.75 7.11
CA VAL A 285 1.95 18.74 6.08
C VAL A 285 1.47 19.39 4.81
N TRP A 286 0.18 19.30 4.53
CA TRP A 286 -0.36 19.70 3.24
C TRP A 286 -1.23 20.94 3.33
N GLU A 287 -1.04 21.84 2.37
CA GLU A 287 -2.10 22.76 2.00
C GLU A 287 -3.15 21.99 1.19
N ILE A 288 -4.35 21.87 1.75
CA ILE A 288 -5.46 21.15 1.13
C ILE A 288 -6.33 22.16 0.38
N THR A 289 -6.31 22.12 -0.95
CA THR A 289 -7.22 22.94 -1.78
C THR A 289 -8.43 22.11 -2.20
N TYR A 290 -9.63 22.52 -1.80
CA TYR A 290 -10.88 21.93 -2.28
C TYR A 290 -11.29 22.51 -3.65
N LEU A 291 -11.61 21.65 -4.61
CA LEU A 291 -11.93 22.01 -6.00
C LEU A 291 -13.43 22.05 -6.32
N GLY A 292 -14.31 21.91 -5.33
CA GLY A 292 -15.77 21.88 -5.54
C GLY A 292 -16.31 20.48 -5.83
N ASP A 293 -17.63 20.26 -5.72
CA ASP A 293 -18.27 19.02 -6.17
C ASP A 293 -18.40 19.06 -7.71
N PRO A 294 -17.97 18.02 -8.47
CA PRO A 294 -17.99 18.03 -9.93
C PRO A 294 -19.40 18.10 -10.56
N GLY A 295 -20.45 18.10 -9.73
CA GLY A 295 -21.85 18.30 -10.14
C GLY A 295 -22.41 19.69 -9.84
N GLU A 296 -21.68 20.53 -9.09
CA GLU A 296 -22.00 21.94 -8.94
C GLU A 296 -21.17 22.69 -9.99
N GLY A 297 -21.82 23.20 -11.04
CA GLY A 297 -21.14 23.94 -12.10
C GLY A 297 -20.29 25.09 -11.56
N PRO A 298 -19.31 25.60 -12.34
CA PRO A 298 -18.45 26.69 -11.89
C PRO A 298 -19.30 27.87 -11.41
N ALA A 299 -19.01 28.34 -10.20
CA ALA A 299 -19.59 29.56 -9.65
C ALA A 299 -19.07 30.81 -10.36
#